data_AF-A0A9C9BVX0-F1
#
_entry.id   AF-A0A9C9BVX0-F1
#
_cell.length_a   1.000
_cell.length_b   1.000
_cell.length_c   1.000
_cell.angle_alpha   90.00
_cell.angle_beta   90.00
_cell.angle_gamma   90.00
#
_symmetry.space_group_name_H-M   'P 1'
#
loop_
_entity.id
_entity.type
_entity.pdbx_description
1 polymer ?
#
loop_
_entity_poly.entity_id
_entity_poly.type
_entity_poly.pdbx_seq_one_letter_code
_entity_poly.pdbx_strand_id
1 'polypeptide(L)'
;MKVVLYFRPGCHLCEQAEAWLEELRPAYPHTLERIDISADESLAAAFGERIPVLEIGPYTLEAPLERQRLAVTLAAAQDRETHIARAEESAYQARVQRKNRVTRSNRAVYWFSRHYMLVFNLFFALYVGLPFLAPVLMNAGL
;
A
#
# COMPACT_ATOMS: atom_id res chain seq x y z
N MET A 1 -16.37 0.79 1.71
CA MET A 1 -16.44 2.24 1.45
C MET A 1 -17.47 2.95 2.32
N LYS A 2 -17.28 4.25 2.59
CA LYS A 2 -18.24 5.13 3.28
C LYS A 2 -19.09 5.89 2.26
N VAL A 3 -20.41 5.96 2.48
CA VAL A 3 -21.37 6.71 1.67
C VAL A 3 -22.13 7.67 2.58
N VAL A 4 -22.17 8.96 2.24
CA VAL A 4 -22.92 9.98 3.00
C VAL A 4 -24.08 10.48 2.15
N LEU A 5 -25.29 10.42 2.68
CA LEU A 5 -26.50 10.99 2.07
C LEU A 5 -26.93 12.24 2.82
N TYR A 6 -26.86 13.38 2.15
CA TYR A 6 -27.46 14.62 2.62
C TYR A 6 -28.93 14.66 2.20
N PHE A 7 -29.81 14.74 3.19
CA PHE A 7 -31.26 14.69 2.97
C PHE A 7 -31.99 15.76 3.78
N ARG A 8 -33.28 15.91 3.50
CA ARG A 8 -34.23 16.71 4.27
C ARG A 8 -35.49 15.88 4.51
N PRO A 9 -36.18 16.03 5.66
CA PRO A 9 -37.48 15.40 5.88
C PRO A 9 -38.48 15.74 4.76
N GLY A 10 -39.25 14.73 4.31
CA GLY A 10 -40.25 14.89 3.25
C GLY A 10 -39.71 14.83 1.81
N CYS A 11 -38.42 14.49 1.63
CA CYS A 11 -37.81 14.32 0.31
C CYS A 11 -38.00 12.89 -0.22
N HIS A 12 -38.95 12.70 -1.14
CA HIS A 12 -39.22 11.38 -1.73
C HIS A 12 -38.05 10.82 -2.57
N LEU A 13 -37.29 11.68 -3.25
CA LEU A 13 -36.09 11.27 -4.00
C LEU A 13 -34.98 10.75 -3.08
N CYS A 14 -34.91 11.26 -1.85
CA CYS A 14 -33.95 10.81 -0.86
C CYS A 14 -34.29 9.39 -0.38
N GLU A 15 -35.57 9.10 -0.14
CA GLU A 15 -36.05 7.76 0.20
C GLU A 15 -35.77 6.74 -0.92
N GLN A 16 -35.96 7.15 -2.19
CA GLN A 16 -35.60 6.30 -3.33
C GLN A 16 -34.09 6.03 -3.42
N ALA A 17 -33.27 7.06 -3.16
CA ALA A 17 -31.82 6.91 -3.12
C ALA A 17 -31.37 5.90 -2.06
N GLU A 18 -31.96 5.97 -0.86
CA GLU A 18 -31.71 5.01 0.22
C GLU A 18 -32.13 3.59 -0.18
N ALA A 19 -33.30 3.43 -0.82
CA ALA A 19 -33.76 2.13 -1.28
C ALA A 19 -32.80 1.51 -2.32
N TRP A 20 -32.30 2.30 -3.27
CA TRP A 20 -31.32 1.82 -4.25
C TRP A 20 -29.98 1.48 -3.60
N LEU A 21 -29.53 2.25 -2.62
CA LEU A 21 -28.31 1.95 -1.86
C LEU A 21 -28.43 0.61 -1.14
N GLU A 22 -29.53 0.35 -0.44
CA GLU A 22 -29.74 -0.94 0.22
C GLU A 22 -29.85 -2.11 -0.77
N GLU A 23 -30.51 -1.92 -1.92
CA GLU A 23 -30.59 -2.94 -2.98
C GLU A 23 -29.20 -3.27 -3.56
N LEU A 24 -28.34 -2.25 -3.72
CA LEU A 24 -27.00 -2.40 -4.30
C LEU A 24 -25.94 -2.85 -3.28
N ARG A 25 -26.25 -2.81 -1.99
CA ARG A 25 -25.35 -3.16 -0.89
C ARG A 25 -24.72 -4.56 -0.99
N PRO A 26 -25.42 -5.63 -1.43
CA PRO A 26 -24.80 -6.95 -1.61
C PRO A 26 -23.71 -6.98 -2.69
N ALA A 27 -23.88 -6.21 -3.76
CA ALA A 27 -22.90 -6.12 -4.84
C ALA A 27 -21.74 -5.17 -4.49
N TYR A 28 -22.06 -4.07 -3.80
CA TYR A 28 -21.12 -3.02 -3.44
C TYR A 28 -21.18 -2.77 -1.92
N PRO A 29 -20.41 -3.50 -1.10
CA PRO A 29 -20.43 -3.32 0.36
C PRO A 29 -20.05 -1.89 0.77
N HIS A 30 -20.99 -1.18 1.41
CA HIS A 30 -20.80 0.18 1.89
C HIS A 30 -21.48 0.43 3.24
N THR A 31 -21.03 1.48 3.92
CA THR A 31 -21.64 2.02 5.15
C THR A 31 -22.33 3.33 4.83
N LEU A 32 -23.65 3.39 4.99
CA LEU A 32 -24.46 4.58 4.75
C LEU A 32 -24.56 5.44 6.02
N GLU A 33 -24.16 6.71 5.90
CA GLU A 33 -24.38 7.75 6.90
C GLU A 33 -25.38 8.76 6.36
N ARG A 34 -26.35 9.17 7.19
CA ARG A 34 -27.42 10.09 6.79
C ARG A 34 -27.26 11.39 7.56
N ILE A 35 -27.20 12.51 6.84
CA ILE A 35 -27.05 13.84 7.42
C ILE A 35 -28.27 14.67 7.03
N ASP A 36 -29.07 15.04 8.04
CA ASP A 36 -30.19 15.95 7.86
C ASP A 36 -29.68 17.38 7.76
N ILE A 37 -29.88 18.01 6.60
CA ILE A 37 -29.43 19.39 6.36
C ILE A 37 -30.45 20.43 6.80
N SER A 38 -31.63 20.04 7.30
CA SER A 38 -32.65 20.99 7.79
C SER A 38 -32.27 21.63 9.12
N ALA A 39 -31.40 20.98 9.90
CA ALA A 39 -30.96 21.47 11.21
C ALA A 39 -29.76 22.43 11.13
N ASP A 40 -29.05 22.48 10.00
CA ASP A 40 -27.82 23.26 9.83
C ASP A 40 -27.97 24.24 8.66
N GLU A 41 -27.98 25.54 8.98
CA GLU A 41 -28.17 26.61 8.01
C GLU A 41 -27.06 26.66 6.93
N SER A 42 -25.84 26.27 7.28
CA SER A 42 -24.71 26.23 6.35
C SER A 42 -24.86 25.09 5.33
N LEU A 43 -25.29 23.92 5.78
CA LEU A 43 -25.57 22.77 4.90
C LEU A 43 -26.83 23.01 4.07
N ALA A 44 -27.86 23.63 4.65
CA ALA A 44 -29.06 24.03 3.94
C ALA A 44 -28.75 25.02 2.81
N ALA A 45 -27.88 26.01 3.03
CA ALA A 45 -27.45 26.94 2.00
C ALA A 45 -26.61 26.25 0.90
N ALA A 46 -25.74 25.31 1.28
CA ALA A 46 -24.86 24.61 0.34
C ALA A 46 -25.61 23.59 -0.54
N PHE A 47 -26.49 22.80 0.05
CA PHE A 47 -27.09 21.62 -0.62
C PHE A 47 -28.60 21.71 -0.81
N GLY A 48 -29.28 22.70 -0.21
CA GLY A 48 -30.74 22.79 -0.15
C GLY A 48 -31.48 22.72 -1.48
N GLU A 49 -30.90 23.26 -2.55
CA GLU A 49 -31.49 23.23 -3.90
C GLU A 49 -31.09 21.99 -4.71
N ARG A 50 -30.14 21.19 -4.22
CA ARG A 50 -29.48 20.10 -4.96
C ARG A 50 -29.72 18.72 -4.32
N ILE A 51 -30.48 18.67 -3.23
CA ILE A 51 -30.87 17.44 -2.53
C ILE A 51 -31.64 16.52 -3.50
N PRO A 52 -31.39 15.20 -3.51
CA PRO A 52 -30.42 14.46 -2.70
C PRO A 52 -28.96 14.61 -3.20
N VAL A 53 -28.03 14.77 -2.26
CA VAL A 53 -26.59 14.76 -2.53
C VAL A 53 -25.96 13.55 -1.86
N LEU A 54 -25.20 12.77 -2.61
CA LEU A 54 -24.50 11.56 -2.18
C LEU A 54 -23.00 11.72 -2.35
N GLU A 55 -22.26 11.56 -1.26
CA GLU A 55 -20.80 11.50 -1.28
C GLU A 55 -20.34 10.04 -1.12
N ILE A 56 -19.68 9.51 -2.14
CA ILE A 56 -19.20 8.13 -2.25
C ILE A 56 -17.68 8.18 -2.39
N GLY A 57 -16.98 8.20 -1.26
CA GLY A 57 -15.52 8.39 -1.24
C GLY A 57 -15.12 9.72 -1.91
N PRO A 58 -14.37 9.70 -3.03
CA PRO A 58 -13.97 10.92 -3.74
C PRO A 58 -15.02 11.44 -4.75
N TYR A 59 -16.15 10.75 -4.91
CA TYR A 59 -17.17 11.09 -5.90
C TYR A 59 -18.40 11.70 -5.23
N THR A 60 -18.97 12.74 -5.84
CA THR A 60 -20.22 13.35 -5.40
C THR A 60 -21.28 13.19 -6.50
N LEU A 61 -22.47 12.71 -6.13
CA LEU A 61 -23.64 12.63 -6.99
C LEU A 61 -24.70 13.58 -6.46
N GLU A 62 -25.28 14.37 -7.37
CA GLU A 62 -26.35 15.31 -7.08
C GLU A 62 -27.57 14.97 -7.96
N ALA A 63 -28.72 15.59 -7.69
CA ALA A 63 -29.91 15.41 -8.51
C ALA A 63 -29.68 15.83 -9.99
N PRO A 64 -30.33 15.18 -10.99
CA PRO A 64 -31.28 14.07 -10.87
C PRO A 64 -30.58 12.74 -10.58
N LEU A 65 -31.12 12.01 -9.60
CA LEU A 65 -30.57 10.75 -9.15
C LEU A 65 -31.21 9.58 -9.89
N GLU A 66 -30.38 8.71 -10.47
CA GLU A 66 -30.82 7.51 -11.18
C GLU A 66 -30.09 6.29 -10.64
N ARG A 67 -30.79 5.15 -10.56
CA ARG A 67 -30.21 3.88 -10.09
C ARG A 67 -28.95 3.47 -10.87
N GLN A 68 -28.97 3.63 -12.20
CA GLN A 68 -27.83 3.25 -13.05
C GLN A 68 -26.60 4.10 -12.73
N ARG A 69 -26.77 5.41 -12.59
CA ARG A 69 -25.68 6.34 -12.27
C ARG A 69 -25.10 6.05 -10.89
N LEU A 70 -25.96 5.76 -9.91
CA LEU A 70 -25.55 5.35 -8.58
C LEU A 70 -24.72 4.05 -8.61
N ALA A 71 -25.17 3.03 -9.34
CA ALA A 71 -24.46 1.77 -9.47
C ALA A 71 -23.07 1.95 -10.12
N VAL A 72 -22.98 2.77 -11.17
CA VAL A 72 -21.70 3.08 -11.85
C VAL A 72 -20.74 3.78 -10.89
N THR A 73 -21.22 4.77 -10.12
CA THR A 73 -20.36 5.49 -9.16
C THR A 73 -19.91 4.60 -8.00
N LEU A 74 -20.78 3.73 -7.48
CA LEU A 74 -20.40 2.74 -6.46
C LEU A 74 -19.35 1.76 -6.98
N ALA A 75 -19.50 1.28 -8.21
CA ALA A 75 -18.51 0.42 -8.86
C ALA A 75 -17.15 1.14 -9.02
N ALA A 76 -17.16 2.38 -9.50
CA ALA A 76 -15.94 3.18 -9.65
C ALA A 76 -15.24 3.49 -8.32
N ALA A 77 -16.00 3.69 -7.24
CA ALA A 77 -15.47 3.89 -5.90
C ALA A 77 -14.83 2.61 -5.34
N GLN A 78 -15.50 1.47 -5.51
CA GLN A 78 -14.97 0.17 -5.07
C GLN A 78 -13.70 -0.22 -5.85
N ASP A 79 -13.69 -0.05 -7.17
CA ASP A 79 -12.55 -0.41 -8.03
C ASP A 79 -11.30 0.39 -7.64
N ARG A 80 -11.45 1.70 -7.40
CA ARG A 80 -10.37 2.56 -6.91
C ARG A 80 -9.77 2.05 -5.60
N GLU A 81 -10.60 1.61 -4.66
CA GLU A 81 -10.15 1.07 -3.37
C GLU A 81 -9.30 -0.20 -3.57
N THR A 82 -9.67 -1.06 -4.52
CA THR A 82 -8.86 -2.26 -4.87
C THR A 82 -7.54 -1.91 -5.58
N HIS A 83 -7.55 -0.92 -6.46
CA HIS A 83 -6.35 -0.50 -7.20
C HIS A 83 -5.34 0.21 -6.30
N ILE A 84 -5.79 1.05 -5.36
CA ILE A 84 -4.92 1.69 -4.37
C ILE A 84 -4.27 0.63 -3.48
N ALA A 85 -5.05 -0.33 -2.96
CA ALA A 85 -4.52 -1.41 -2.13
C ALA A 85 -3.43 -2.24 -2.84
N ARG A 86 -3.64 -2.59 -4.12
CA ARG A 86 -2.65 -3.30 -4.94
C ARG A 86 -1.43 -2.45 -5.26
N ALA A 87 -1.62 -1.16 -5.53
CA ALA A 87 -0.53 -0.23 -5.80
C ALA A 87 0.37 -0.07 -4.56
N GLU A 88 -0.22 0.10 -3.38
CA GLU A 88 0.50 0.16 -2.10
C GLU A 88 1.28 -1.13 -1.81
N GLU A 89 0.66 -2.29 -2.03
CA GLU A 89 1.32 -3.59 -1.87
C GLU A 89 2.52 -3.73 -2.83
N SER A 90 2.35 -3.37 -4.11
CA SER A 90 3.44 -3.41 -5.09
C SER A 90 4.59 -2.45 -4.75
N ALA A 91 4.27 -1.26 -4.24
CA ALA A 91 5.25 -0.26 -3.82
C ALA A 91 6.02 -0.71 -2.57
N TYR A 92 5.31 -1.33 -1.61
CA TYR A 92 5.93 -1.96 -0.44
C TYR A 92 6.88 -3.10 -0.88
N GLN A 93 6.43 -4.01 -1.74
CA GLN A 93 7.25 -5.10 -2.26
C GLN A 93 8.47 -4.59 -3.02
N ALA A 94 8.33 -3.54 -3.85
CA ALA A 94 9.45 -2.93 -4.55
C ALA A 94 10.49 -2.32 -3.58
N ARG A 95 10.05 -1.69 -2.49
CA ARG A 95 10.94 -1.18 -1.42
C ARG A 95 11.67 -2.32 -0.71
N VAL A 96 10.98 -3.39 -0.36
CA VAL A 96 11.55 -4.59 0.27
C VAL A 96 12.57 -5.28 -0.65
N GLN A 97 12.24 -5.48 -1.93
CA GLN A 97 13.15 -6.08 -2.90
C GLN A 97 14.38 -5.21 -3.18
N ARG A 98 14.22 -3.88 -3.23
CA ARG A 98 15.37 -2.96 -3.38
C ARG A 98 16.34 -3.09 -2.19
N LYS A 99 15.84 -3.31 -0.97
CA LYS A 99 16.67 -3.61 0.21
C LYS A 99 17.40 -4.96 0.07
N ASN A 100 16.75 -5.97 -0.52
CA ASN A 100 17.35 -7.29 -0.76
C ASN A 100 18.30 -7.36 -1.97
N ARG A 101 18.28 -6.39 -2.90
CA ARG A 101 19.21 -6.34 -4.05
C ARG A 101 20.65 -6.01 -3.65
N VAL A 102 20.88 -5.54 -2.40
CA VAL A 102 22.21 -5.26 -1.82
C VAL A 102 22.87 -6.53 -1.23
N THR A 103 22.36 -7.74 -1.51
CA THR A 103 22.80 -8.97 -0.81
C THR A 103 23.97 -9.71 -1.47
N ARG A 104 24.23 -9.55 -2.77
CA ARG A 104 25.35 -10.29 -3.42
C ARG A 104 26.71 -9.86 -2.87
N SER A 105 26.90 -8.57 -2.60
CA SER A 105 28.12 -8.06 -1.98
C SER A 105 28.26 -8.51 -0.52
N ASN A 106 27.13 -8.72 0.18
CA ASN A 106 27.15 -9.14 1.57
C ASN A 106 27.76 -10.55 1.74
N ARG A 107 27.51 -11.48 0.81
CA ARG A 107 28.07 -12.84 0.85
C ARG A 107 29.60 -12.87 0.66
N ALA A 108 30.13 -11.98 -0.17
CA ALA A 108 31.58 -11.85 -0.37
C ALA A 108 32.27 -11.30 0.90
N VAL A 109 31.64 -10.31 1.55
CA VAL A 109 32.11 -9.77 2.84
C VAL A 109 32.09 -10.86 3.92
N TYR A 110 30.99 -11.60 4.05
CA TYR A 110 30.93 -12.71 5.03
C TYR A 110 31.94 -13.82 4.75
N TRP A 111 32.19 -14.17 3.48
CA TRP A 111 33.21 -15.15 3.12
C TRP A 111 34.63 -14.68 3.47
N PHE A 112 34.94 -13.41 3.19
CA PHE A 112 36.24 -12.79 3.48
C PHE A 112 36.47 -12.70 4.99
N SER A 113 35.46 -12.26 5.76
CA SER A 113 35.52 -12.22 7.22
C SER A 113 35.83 -13.60 7.83
N ARG A 114 35.30 -14.68 7.24
CA ARG A 114 35.49 -16.04 7.78
C ARG A 114 36.88 -16.63 7.48
N HIS A 115 37.56 -16.20 6.43
CA HIS A 115 38.83 -16.80 6.00
C HIS A 115 40.06 -15.90 6.22
N TYR A 116 39.88 -14.66 6.70
CA TYR A 116 40.99 -13.72 6.93
C TYR A 116 42.06 -14.26 7.91
N MET A 117 41.65 -14.93 9.00
CA MET A 117 42.60 -15.51 9.96
C MET A 117 43.50 -16.59 9.35
N LEU A 118 42.98 -17.40 8.42
CA LEU A 118 43.77 -18.45 7.75
C LEU A 118 44.77 -17.83 6.76
N VAL A 119 44.35 -16.83 5.99
CA VAL A 119 45.23 -16.12 5.04
C VAL A 119 46.34 -15.39 5.79
N PHE A 120 46.01 -14.70 6.88
CA PHE A 120 46.98 -14.00 7.72
C PHE A 120 47.98 -14.99 8.35
N ASN A 121 47.50 -16.09 8.91
CA ASN A 121 48.38 -17.10 9.51
C ASN A 121 49.28 -17.78 8.47
N LEU A 122 48.79 -18.06 7.25
CA LEU A 122 49.61 -18.60 6.18
C LEU A 122 50.71 -17.62 5.78
N PHE A 123 50.36 -16.34 5.62
CA PHE A 123 51.33 -15.29 5.29
C PHE A 123 52.37 -15.11 6.39
N PHE A 124 51.94 -15.11 7.65
CA PHE A 124 52.82 -15.00 8.81
C PHE A 124 53.74 -16.23 8.95
N ALA A 125 53.20 -17.43 8.75
CA ALA A 125 53.97 -18.67 8.76
C ALA A 125 55.01 -18.72 7.63
N LEU A 126 54.68 -18.23 6.43
CA LEU A 126 55.64 -18.08 5.35
C LEU A 126 56.71 -17.04 5.68
N TYR A 127 56.31 -15.87 6.19
CA TYR A 127 57.23 -14.78 6.54
C TYR A 127 58.24 -15.18 7.62
N VAL A 128 57.78 -15.83 8.69
CA VAL A 128 58.63 -16.28 9.80
C VAL A 128 59.32 -17.62 9.48
N GLY A 129 58.68 -18.48 8.69
CA GLY A 129 59.20 -19.80 8.36
C GLY A 129 60.27 -19.80 7.27
N LEU A 130 60.21 -18.88 6.29
CA LEU A 130 61.19 -18.77 5.20
C LEU A 130 62.66 -18.75 5.69
N PRO A 131 63.05 -17.93 6.68
CA PRO A 131 64.44 -17.88 7.15
C PRO A 131 64.93 -19.20 7.78
N PHE A 132 64.02 -20.04 8.29
CA PHE A 132 64.36 -21.37 8.80
C PHE A 132 64.28 -22.47 7.73
N LEU A 133 63.45 -22.29 6.70
CA LEU A 133 63.33 -23.22 5.57
C LEU A 133 64.62 -23.27 4.73
N ALA A 134 65.28 -22.13 4.52
CA ALA A 134 66.52 -22.05 3.76
C ALA A 134 67.66 -22.96 4.30
N PRO A 135 68.04 -22.91 5.59
CA PRO A 135 69.10 -23.80 6.13
C PRO A 135 68.70 -25.28 6.23
N VAL A 136 67.40 -25.60 6.29
CA VAL A 136 66.92 -27.00 6.32
C VAL A 136 66.97 -27.63 4.93
N LEU A 137 66.61 -26.87 3.88
CA LEU A 137 66.76 -27.31 2.49
C LEU A 137 68.23 -27.61 2.14
N MET A 138 69.16 -26.73 2.55
CA MET A 138 70.60 -26.95 2.35
C MET A 138 71.14 -28.20 3.07
N ASN A 139 70.58 -28.58 4.22
CA ASN A 139 70.96 -29.81 4.93
C ASN A 139 70.25 -31.07 4.40
N ALA A 140 69.13 -30.93 3.68
CA ALA A 140 68.39 -32.03 3.07
C ALA A 140 68.89 -32.41 1.66
N GLY A 141 69.90 -31.71 1.13
CA GLY A 141 70.58 -32.07 -0.11
C GLY A 141 69.83 -31.70 -1.40
N LEU A 142 68.97 -30.67 -1.36
CA LEU A 142 68.42 -29.99 -2.53
C LEU A 142 69.05 -28.61 -2.70
#